data_AF-A0A8U8BME2-F1
#
_entry.id   AF-A0A8U8BME2-F1
#
_cell.length_a   1.000
_cell.length_b   1.000
_cell.length_c   1.000
_cell.angle_alpha   90.00
_cell.angle_beta   90.00
_cell.angle_gamma   90.00
#
_symmetry.space_group_name_H-M   'P 1'
#
loop_
_entity.id
_entity.type
_entity.pdbx_description
1 polymer ?
#
loop_
_entity_poly.entity_id
_entity_poly.type
_entity_poly.pdbx_seq_one_letter_code
_entity_poly.pdbx_strand_id
1 'polypeptide(L)'
;MPGSQVTSPPAVEETELLQKLYNLLEAKGFQTRMEGVELLQDLCKTSPQLISTNIVQIFDYFVLRISDSHKKVKQKALDVLAEITGALKDALNPVIIGLVEGITKSLNSKDPRVRGAAVKALEESIAHLDKVSLLKEFSYQWSHLSGQALLDVTERITVLVQWVHARSPEVVQRDALPVLWSFLENKALPVRSANVRTVATKLASALYKVMGTQLKKCAVSKPPHVPDWLQSYREVFSGHFRCSLTHKVLASCPEELSFLQAQEEAAACMKSV
;
A
#
# COMPACT_ATOMS: atom_id res chain seq x y z
N MET A 1 20.48 47.16 31.93
CA MET A 1 19.25 47.10 31.12
C MET A 1 19.26 45.75 30.38
N PRO A 2 18.19 44.96 30.44
CA PRO A 2 18.18 43.57 30.01
C PRO A 2 18.33 43.47 28.48
N GLY A 3 19.08 42.48 28.01
CA GLY A 3 19.31 42.25 26.59
C GLY A 3 18.02 41.95 25.85
N SER A 4 17.76 42.72 24.80
CA SER A 4 16.65 42.48 23.86
C SER A 4 16.85 41.11 23.20
N GLN A 5 16.06 40.13 23.61
CA GLN A 5 15.85 38.93 22.80
C GLN A 5 15.10 39.36 21.54
N VAL A 6 15.82 39.41 20.41
CA VAL A 6 15.21 39.57 19.09
C VAL A 6 14.54 38.24 18.77
N THR A 7 13.24 38.17 18.99
CA THR A 7 12.42 37.03 18.54
C THR A 7 12.32 37.11 17.02
N SER A 8 12.82 36.10 16.32
CA SER A 8 12.76 36.00 14.86
C SER A 8 11.31 35.91 14.37
N PRO A 9 11.01 36.37 13.14
CA PRO A 9 9.68 36.19 12.55
C PRO A 9 9.38 34.69 12.38
N PRO A 10 8.15 34.22 12.63
CA PRO A 10 7.78 32.80 12.57
C PRO A 10 8.18 32.08 11.27
N ALA A 11 8.09 32.77 10.13
CA ALA A 11 8.45 32.20 8.82
C ALA A 11 9.96 31.91 8.67
N VAL A 12 10.82 32.68 9.35
CA VAL A 12 12.27 32.45 9.34
C VAL A 12 12.60 31.20 10.16
N GLU A 13 11.95 31.04 11.31
CA GLU A 13 12.14 29.87 12.19
C GLU A 13 11.69 28.56 11.51
N GLU A 14 10.54 28.57 10.81
CA GLU A 14 10.07 27.41 10.04
C GLU A 14 11.05 27.02 8.92
N THR A 15 11.61 28.01 8.23
CA THR A 15 12.58 27.79 7.15
C THR A 15 13.86 27.17 7.69
N GLU A 16 14.37 27.66 8.82
CA GLU A 16 15.55 27.10 9.49
C GLU A 16 15.32 25.67 9.97
N LEU A 17 14.13 25.37 10.51
CA LEU A 17 13.73 24.03 10.92
C LEU A 17 13.69 23.05 9.74
N LEU A 18 13.11 23.45 8.61
CA LEU A 18 13.09 22.62 7.39
C LEU A 18 14.50 22.41 6.84
N GLN A 19 15.33 23.45 6.80
CA GLN A 19 16.71 23.32 6.35
C GLN A 19 17.52 22.36 7.25
N LYS A 20 17.33 22.43 8.56
CA LYS A 20 17.91 21.49 9.51
C LYS A 20 17.45 20.06 9.21
N LEU A 21 16.16 19.85 8.97
CA LEU A 21 15.62 18.54 8.62
C LEU A 21 16.28 17.98 7.35
N TYR A 22 16.37 18.77 6.27
CA TYR A 22 16.98 18.34 5.01
C TYR A 22 18.45 17.95 5.20
N ASN A 23 19.22 18.77 5.91
CA ASN A 23 20.63 18.51 6.19
C ASN A 23 20.84 17.20 6.98
N LEU A 24 19.96 16.92 7.95
CA LEU A 24 20.01 15.68 8.72
C LEU A 24 19.65 14.46 7.84
N LEU A 25 18.58 14.58 7.05
CA LEU A 25 18.14 13.51 6.16
C LEU A 25 19.21 13.19 5.13
N GLU A 26 19.91 14.17 4.55
CA GLU A 26 20.94 13.95 3.52
C GLU A 26 22.33 13.56 4.08
N ALA A 27 22.50 13.57 5.39
CA ALA A 27 23.80 13.35 6.01
C ALA A 27 24.49 12.03 5.60
N LYS A 28 25.83 12.07 5.49
CA LYS A 28 26.65 10.89 5.15
C LYS A 28 26.61 9.82 6.27
N GLY A 29 26.60 10.25 7.53
CA GLY A 29 26.58 9.37 8.69
C GLY A 29 25.18 8.79 8.96
N PHE A 30 25.08 7.47 9.16
CA PHE A 30 23.78 6.84 9.36
C PHE A 30 23.10 7.29 10.66
N GLN A 31 23.86 7.63 11.71
CA GLN A 31 23.32 8.15 12.97
C GLN A 31 22.63 9.51 12.76
N THR A 32 23.27 10.42 12.05
CA THR A 32 22.68 11.73 11.73
C THR A 32 21.43 11.60 10.86
N ARG A 33 21.40 10.61 9.94
CA ARG A 33 20.17 10.30 9.20
C ARG A 33 19.05 9.78 10.09
N MET A 34 19.37 8.98 11.12
CA MET A 34 18.38 8.54 12.11
C MET A 34 17.79 9.74 12.86
N GLU A 35 18.63 10.70 13.26
CA GLU A 35 18.17 11.95 13.89
C GLU A 35 17.25 12.74 12.96
N GLY A 36 17.53 12.78 11.65
CA GLY A 36 16.64 13.40 10.67
C GLY A 36 15.28 12.69 10.56
N VAL A 37 15.26 11.37 10.62
CA VAL A 37 14.02 10.58 10.62
C VAL A 37 13.21 10.79 11.90
N GLU A 38 13.88 10.89 13.05
CA GLU A 38 13.25 11.21 14.34
C GLU A 38 12.69 12.63 14.37
N LEU A 39 13.45 13.61 13.85
CA LEU A 39 12.97 14.97 13.74
C LEU A 39 11.72 15.06 12.84
N LEU A 40 11.69 14.36 11.71
CA LEU A 40 10.48 14.31 10.87
C LEU A 40 9.29 13.74 11.64
N GLN A 41 9.48 12.66 12.38
CA GLN A 41 8.44 12.03 13.20
C GLN A 41 7.87 13.01 14.22
N ASP A 42 8.74 13.76 14.90
CA ASP A 42 8.33 14.75 15.90
C ASP A 42 7.60 15.92 15.25
N LEU A 43 8.08 16.44 14.12
CA LEU A 43 7.42 17.52 13.40
C LEU A 43 6.05 17.12 12.86
N CYS A 44 5.84 15.85 12.49
CA CYS A 44 4.51 15.36 12.12
C CYS A 44 3.52 15.41 13.29
N LYS A 45 4.00 15.33 14.53
CA LYS A 45 3.18 15.39 15.75
C LYS A 45 2.97 16.82 16.22
N THR A 46 4.01 17.65 16.18
CA THR A 46 3.99 19.00 16.75
C THR A 46 3.54 20.06 15.75
N SER A 47 3.87 19.89 14.47
CA SER A 47 3.65 20.88 13.41
C SER A 47 3.13 20.24 12.11
N PRO A 48 2.01 19.49 12.12
CA PRO A 48 1.52 18.74 10.95
C PRO A 48 1.19 19.63 9.75
N GLN A 49 0.83 20.91 9.96
CA GLN A 49 0.57 21.86 8.87
C GLN A 49 1.83 22.27 8.12
N LEU A 50 2.95 22.46 8.84
CA LEU A 50 4.26 22.71 8.23
C LEU A 50 4.67 21.55 7.33
N ILE A 51 4.45 20.32 7.79
CA ILE A 51 4.76 19.10 7.03
C ILE A 51 3.86 18.97 5.81
N SER A 52 2.55 19.16 5.97
CA SER A 52 1.58 19.04 4.88
C SER A 52 1.83 20.08 3.78
N THR A 53 2.20 21.31 4.17
CA THR A 53 2.52 22.40 3.23
C THR A 53 3.78 22.13 2.42
N ASN A 54 4.76 21.43 3.00
CA ASN A 54 6.06 21.17 2.38
C ASN A 54 6.25 19.69 2.01
N ILE A 55 5.13 18.95 1.86
CA ILE A 55 5.17 17.48 1.82
C ILE A 55 6.04 16.93 0.69
N VAL A 56 5.95 17.52 -0.51
CA VAL A 56 6.70 17.06 -1.68
C VAL A 56 8.20 17.16 -1.42
N GLN A 57 8.68 18.35 -1.04
CA GLN A 57 10.10 18.58 -0.81
C GLN A 57 10.63 17.76 0.37
N ILE A 58 9.88 17.63 1.47
CA ILE A 58 10.29 16.78 2.59
C ILE A 58 10.43 15.32 2.14
N PHE A 59 9.47 14.84 1.35
CA PHE A 59 9.47 13.44 0.92
C PHE A 59 10.47 13.14 -0.19
N ASP A 60 10.92 14.13 -0.96
CA ASP A 60 12.08 13.98 -1.87
C ASP A 60 13.33 13.49 -1.12
N TYR A 61 13.51 13.92 0.14
CA TYR A 61 14.57 13.42 1.02
C TYR A 61 14.17 12.15 1.77
N PHE A 62 12.94 12.08 2.29
CA PHE A 62 12.52 10.97 3.16
C PHE A 62 12.38 9.63 2.42
N VAL A 63 11.93 9.62 1.16
CA VAL A 63 11.86 8.37 0.36
C VAL A 63 13.23 7.71 0.18
N LEU A 64 14.30 8.51 0.16
CA LEU A 64 15.67 8.00 0.13
C LEU A 64 16.07 7.31 1.44
N ARG A 65 15.36 7.57 2.55
CA ARG A 65 15.56 6.88 3.84
C ARG A 65 14.73 5.61 3.93
N ILE A 66 13.54 5.58 3.34
CA ILE A 66 12.80 4.32 3.12
C ILE A 66 13.61 3.33 2.27
N SER A 67 14.40 3.84 1.32
CA SER A 67 15.27 3.04 0.46
C SER A 67 16.74 3.01 0.90
N ASP A 68 17.08 3.42 2.14
CA ASP A 68 18.47 3.63 2.59
C ASP A 68 19.37 2.38 2.42
N SER A 69 20.66 2.59 2.16
CA SER A 69 21.64 1.50 2.11
C SER A 69 21.89 0.91 3.50
N HIS A 70 21.75 1.72 4.57
CA HIS A 70 21.93 1.29 5.94
C HIS A 70 20.61 0.78 6.55
N LYS A 71 20.59 -0.50 6.88
CA LYS A 71 19.38 -1.20 7.33
C LYS A 71 18.67 -0.60 8.56
N LYS A 72 19.40 -0.01 9.51
CA LYS A 72 18.79 0.64 10.68
C LYS A 72 18.01 1.91 10.29
N VAL A 73 18.56 2.70 9.37
CA VAL A 73 17.91 3.91 8.85
C VAL A 73 16.65 3.52 8.08
N LYS A 74 16.78 2.54 7.19
CA LYS A 74 15.66 1.96 6.45
C LYS A 74 14.53 1.46 7.36
N GLN A 75 14.87 0.67 8.37
CA GLN A 75 13.88 0.16 9.32
C GLN A 75 13.17 1.31 10.04
N LYS A 76 13.92 2.25 10.62
CA LYS A 76 13.35 3.39 11.36
C LYS A 76 12.49 4.26 10.45
N ALA A 77 12.90 4.51 9.20
CA ALA A 77 12.11 5.28 8.24
C ALA A 77 10.78 4.59 7.91
N LEU A 78 10.77 3.26 7.73
CA LEU A 78 9.54 2.49 7.52
C LEU A 78 8.63 2.50 8.75
N ASP A 79 9.21 2.34 9.96
CA ASP A 79 8.45 2.41 11.21
C ASP A 79 7.83 3.80 11.41
N VAL A 80 8.59 4.88 11.15
CA VAL A 80 8.09 6.26 11.20
C VAL A 80 7.02 6.50 10.15
N LEU A 81 7.20 6.02 8.91
CA LEU A 81 6.18 6.13 7.88
C LEU A 81 4.87 5.50 8.34
N ALA A 82 4.91 4.28 8.88
CA ALA A 82 3.73 3.60 9.42
C ALA A 82 3.03 4.46 10.49
N GLU A 83 3.78 5.08 11.40
CA GLU A 83 3.23 5.91 12.47
C GLU A 83 2.61 7.23 11.99
N ILE A 84 3.22 7.92 11.02
CA ILE A 84 2.75 9.24 10.57
C ILE A 84 1.67 9.15 9.49
N THR A 85 1.50 7.99 8.85
CA THR A 85 0.56 7.80 7.73
C THR A 85 -0.87 8.18 8.10
N GLY A 86 -1.36 7.74 9.28
CA GLY A 86 -2.70 8.09 9.75
C GLY A 86 -2.89 9.56 10.15
N ALA A 87 -1.81 10.27 10.48
CA ALA A 87 -1.86 11.69 10.81
C ALA A 87 -1.86 12.58 9.55
N LEU A 88 -1.07 12.20 8.55
CA LEU A 88 -0.92 12.98 7.31
C LEU A 88 -2.00 12.65 6.27
N LYS A 89 -2.48 11.39 6.21
CA LYS A 89 -3.56 10.92 5.32
C LYS A 89 -3.40 11.43 3.88
N ASP A 90 -4.39 12.18 3.38
CA ASP A 90 -4.45 12.70 2.01
C ASP A 90 -3.31 13.66 1.66
N ALA A 91 -2.63 14.25 2.65
CA ALA A 91 -1.43 15.05 2.39
C ALA A 91 -0.32 14.22 1.72
N LEU A 92 -0.33 12.90 1.90
CA LEU A 92 0.64 11.98 1.27
C LEU A 92 0.31 11.64 -0.19
N ASN A 93 -0.86 12.01 -0.71
CA ASN A 93 -1.27 11.68 -2.08
C ASN A 93 -0.27 12.14 -3.16
N PRO A 94 0.33 13.35 -3.09
CA PRO A 94 1.32 13.80 -4.08
C PRO A 94 2.61 12.95 -4.10
N VAL A 95 2.90 12.22 -3.03
CA VAL A 95 4.16 11.48 -2.83
C VAL A 95 3.95 9.96 -2.78
N ILE A 96 2.72 9.51 -3.04
CA ILE A 96 2.32 8.10 -2.88
C ILE A 96 3.14 7.13 -3.72
N ILE A 97 3.55 7.54 -4.93
CA ILE A 97 4.34 6.71 -5.84
C ILE A 97 5.68 6.31 -5.19
N GLY A 98 6.45 7.31 -4.73
CA GLY A 98 7.75 7.07 -4.10
C GLY A 98 7.64 6.28 -2.79
N LEU A 99 6.54 6.48 -2.05
CA LEU A 99 6.27 5.71 -0.83
C LEU A 99 6.02 4.23 -1.12
N VAL A 100 5.10 3.94 -2.04
CA VAL A 100 4.77 2.56 -2.40
C VAL A 100 5.96 1.85 -3.03
N GLU A 101 6.71 2.52 -3.91
CA GLU A 101 7.96 1.97 -4.47
C GLU A 101 8.97 1.59 -3.36
N GLY A 102 9.21 2.51 -2.40
CA GLY A 102 10.13 2.26 -1.29
C GLY A 102 9.68 1.13 -0.36
N ILE A 103 8.38 1.07 -0.04
CA ILE A 103 7.79 0.01 0.79
C ILE A 103 7.92 -1.34 0.08
N THR A 104 7.48 -1.43 -1.18
CA THR A 104 7.43 -2.69 -1.93
C THR A 104 8.83 -3.27 -2.18
N LYS A 105 9.82 -2.42 -2.47
CA LYS A 105 11.24 -2.84 -2.53
C LYS A 105 11.73 -3.39 -1.20
N SER A 106 11.30 -2.82 -0.08
CA SER A 106 11.71 -3.23 1.26
C SER A 106 11.11 -4.57 1.71
N LEU A 107 10.00 -5.02 1.11
CA LEU A 107 9.43 -6.35 1.34
C LEU A 107 10.38 -7.49 0.93
N ASN A 108 11.29 -7.23 -0.02
CA ASN A 108 12.31 -8.20 -0.45
C ASN A 108 13.56 -8.22 0.46
N SER A 109 13.58 -7.43 1.53
CA SER A 109 14.71 -7.43 2.46
C SER A 109 14.88 -8.80 3.13
N LYS A 110 16.13 -9.28 3.19
CA LYS A 110 16.52 -10.46 3.97
C LYS A 110 16.55 -10.18 5.48
N ASP A 111 16.59 -8.90 5.88
CA ASP A 111 16.51 -8.53 7.29
C ASP A 111 15.05 -8.55 7.75
N PRO A 112 14.67 -9.44 8.69
CA PRO A 112 13.29 -9.60 9.10
C PRO A 112 12.71 -8.36 9.79
N ARG A 113 13.54 -7.51 10.39
CA ARG A 113 13.08 -6.26 11.02
C ARG A 113 12.68 -5.24 9.97
N VAL A 114 13.48 -5.09 8.92
CA VAL A 114 13.15 -4.25 7.77
C VAL A 114 11.89 -4.76 7.08
N ARG A 115 11.78 -6.08 6.86
CA ARG A 115 10.58 -6.68 6.25
C ARG A 115 9.34 -6.45 7.11
N GLY A 116 9.45 -6.63 8.43
CA GLY A 116 8.36 -6.37 9.37
C GLY A 116 7.89 -4.91 9.35
N ALA A 117 8.83 -3.96 9.35
CA ALA A 117 8.52 -2.53 9.24
C ALA A 117 7.85 -2.20 7.88
N ALA A 118 8.30 -2.81 6.78
CA ALA A 118 7.69 -2.64 5.46
C ALA A 118 6.25 -3.19 5.42
N VAL A 119 6.00 -4.35 6.03
CA VAL A 119 4.65 -4.92 6.14
C VAL A 119 3.75 -4.00 6.96
N LYS A 120 4.25 -3.44 8.07
CA LYS A 120 3.50 -2.49 8.89
C LYS A 120 3.17 -1.21 8.10
N ALA A 121 4.15 -0.60 7.44
CA ALA A 121 3.93 0.60 6.61
C ALA A 121 2.92 0.34 5.47
N LEU A 122 2.95 -0.86 4.88
CA LEU A 122 2.01 -1.29 3.87
C LEU A 122 0.57 -1.41 4.41
N GLU A 123 0.40 -1.94 5.62
CA GLU A 123 -0.90 -2.05 6.29
C GLU A 123 -1.48 -0.68 6.63
N GLU A 124 -0.66 0.22 7.19
CA GLU A 124 -1.06 1.60 7.50
C GLU A 124 -1.40 2.41 6.24
N SER A 125 -0.65 2.19 5.15
CA SER A 125 -0.95 2.80 3.85
C SER A 125 -2.36 2.42 3.40
N ILE A 126 -2.71 1.13 3.47
CA ILE A 126 -4.05 0.66 3.08
C ILE A 126 -5.13 1.19 4.00
N ALA A 127 -4.88 1.30 5.30
CA ALA A 127 -5.85 1.84 6.23
C ALA A 127 -6.19 3.31 5.91
N HIS A 128 -5.19 4.13 5.59
CA HIS A 128 -5.37 5.58 5.61
C HIS A 128 -5.28 6.31 4.26
N LEU A 129 -4.67 5.72 3.23
CA LEU A 129 -4.48 6.39 1.94
C LEU A 129 -5.58 6.05 0.93
N ASP A 130 -5.65 6.84 -0.14
CA ASP A 130 -6.63 6.64 -1.20
C ASP A 130 -6.47 5.27 -1.88
N LYS A 131 -7.52 4.46 -1.77
CA LYS A 131 -7.55 3.08 -2.23
C LYS A 131 -7.37 2.95 -3.74
N VAL A 132 -7.85 3.93 -4.52
CA VAL A 132 -7.74 3.94 -5.99
C VAL A 132 -6.28 4.12 -6.40
N SER A 133 -5.61 5.10 -5.79
CA SER A 133 -4.20 5.40 -6.03
C SER A 133 -3.29 4.25 -5.60
N LEU A 134 -3.56 3.67 -4.43
CA LEU A 134 -2.85 2.47 -3.97
C LEU A 134 -3.02 1.27 -4.91
N LEU A 135 -4.24 1.02 -5.42
CA LEU A 135 -4.46 -0.11 -6.31
C LEU A 135 -3.66 0.04 -7.62
N LYS A 136 -3.66 1.23 -8.20
CA LYS A 136 -2.86 1.54 -9.41
C LYS A 136 -1.38 1.30 -9.14
N GLU A 137 -0.86 1.89 -8.06
CA GLU A 137 0.57 1.84 -7.79
C GLU A 137 1.03 0.44 -7.37
N PHE A 138 0.27 -0.29 -6.56
CA PHE A 138 0.60 -1.69 -6.26
C PHE A 138 0.56 -2.57 -7.51
N SER A 139 -0.40 -2.36 -8.41
CA SER A 139 -0.49 -3.13 -9.65
C SER A 139 0.71 -2.83 -10.57
N TYR A 140 1.15 -1.57 -10.63
CA TYR A 140 2.36 -1.17 -11.35
C TYR A 140 3.64 -1.76 -10.73
N GLN A 141 3.81 -1.65 -9.41
CA GLN A 141 4.98 -2.22 -8.73
C GLN A 141 5.00 -3.75 -8.84
N TRP A 142 3.84 -4.40 -8.84
CA TRP A 142 3.72 -5.85 -8.87
C TRP A 142 4.51 -6.51 -10.01
N SER A 143 4.54 -5.91 -11.21
CA SER A 143 5.29 -6.47 -12.36
C SER A 143 6.81 -6.47 -12.17
N HIS A 144 7.31 -5.76 -11.17
CA HIS A 144 8.73 -5.63 -10.84
C HIS A 144 9.13 -6.48 -9.62
N LEU A 145 8.17 -7.16 -8.98
CA LEU A 145 8.39 -7.96 -7.79
C LEU A 145 8.65 -9.43 -8.10
N SER A 146 9.20 -10.14 -7.13
CA SER A 146 9.38 -11.59 -7.17
C SER A 146 9.27 -12.18 -5.76
N GLY A 147 9.22 -13.51 -5.67
CA GLY A 147 9.23 -14.21 -4.39
C GLY A 147 8.07 -13.82 -3.47
N GLN A 148 8.36 -13.66 -2.17
CA GLN A 148 7.36 -13.37 -1.15
C GLN A 148 6.76 -11.95 -1.29
N ALA A 149 7.53 -10.95 -1.71
CA ALA A 149 7.02 -9.59 -1.88
C ALA A 149 5.91 -9.52 -2.94
N LEU A 150 6.05 -10.29 -4.04
CA LEU A 150 5.03 -10.40 -5.06
C LEU A 150 3.72 -10.96 -4.47
N LEU A 151 3.81 -12.00 -3.64
CA LEU A 151 2.64 -12.59 -2.97
C LEU A 151 2.02 -11.61 -1.98
N ASP A 152 2.83 -10.97 -1.14
CA ASP A 152 2.38 -10.00 -0.15
C ASP A 152 1.59 -8.87 -0.84
N VAL A 153 2.14 -8.25 -1.89
CA VAL A 153 1.47 -7.18 -2.65
C VAL A 153 0.19 -7.67 -3.34
N THR A 154 0.17 -8.90 -3.86
CA THR A 154 -1.06 -9.46 -4.46
C THR A 154 -2.19 -9.61 -3.45
N GLU A 155 -1.88 -10.01 -2.22
CA GLU A 155 -2.89 -10.08 -1.16
C GLU A 155 -3.47 -8.69 -0.85
N ARG A 156 -2.66 -7.64 -0.95
CA ARG A 156 -3.11 -6.25 -0.77
C ARG A 156 -3.97 -5.77 -1.93
N ILE A 157 -3.58 -6.05 -3.17
CA ILE A 157 -4.41 -5.81 -4.37
C ILE A 157 -5.77 -6.50 -4.21
N THR A 158 -5.78 -7.76 -3.75
CA THR A 158 -7.01 -8.54 -3.53
C THR A 158 -7.97 -7.85 -2.56
N VAL A 159 -7.45 -7.27 -1.48
CA VAL A 159 -8.25 -6.52 -0.50
C VAL A 159 -8.81 -5.23 -1.12
N LEU A 160 -8.01 -4.51 -1.90
CA LEU A 160 -8.41 -3.24 -2.52
C LEU A 160 -9.46 -3.40 -3.64
N VAL A 161 -9.49 -4.55 -4.34
CA VAL A 161 -10.40 -4.79 -5.47
C VAL A 161 -11.86 -4.47 -5.13
N GLN A 162 -12.34 -4.86 -3.96
CA GLN A 162 -13.74 -4.62 -3.58
C GLN A 162 -14.04 -3.14 -3.34
N TRP A 163 -13.18 -2.45 -2.59
CA TRP A 163 -13.33 -1.02 -2.32
C TRP A 163 -13.22 -0.16 -3.58
N VAL A 164 -12.24 -0.48 -4.43
CA VAL A 164 -12.02 0.32 -5.65
C VAL A 164 -13.08 0.04 -6.70
N HIS A 165 -13.57 -1.19 -6.85
CA HIS A 165 -14.62 -1.48 -7.84
C HIS A 165 -15.89 -0.67 -7.59
N ALA A 166 -16.24 -0.43 -6.32
CA ALA A 166 -17.42 0.36 -5.97
C ALA A 166 -17.30 1.84 -6.40
N ARG A 167 -16.09 2.39 -6.45
CA ARG A 167 -15.82 3.80 -6.78
C ARG A 167 -15.37 4.02 -8.22
N SER A 168 -14.55 3.12 -8.76
CA SER A 168 -13.99 3.17 -10.10
C SER A 168 -13.73 1.75 -10.63
N PRO A 169 -14.76 1.10 -11.22
CA PRO A 169 -14.62 -0.24 -11.78
C PRO A 169 -13.61 -0.30 -12.94
N GLU A 170 -13.38 0.81 -13.63
CA GLU A 170 -12.40 0.92 -14.73
C GLU A 170 -10.97 0.68 -14.24
N VAL A 171 -10.63 1.16 -13.04
CA VAL A 171 -9.31 0.96 -12.43
C VAL A 171 -9.10 -0.52 -12.08
N VAL A 172 -10.13 -1.21 -11.59
CA VAL A 172 -10.04 -2.66 -11.34
C VAL A 172 -9.78 -3.42 -12.65
N GLN A 173 -10.46 -3.04 -13.73
CA GLN A 173 -10.27 -3.67 -15.05
C GLN A 173 -8.91 -3.37 -15.66
N ARG A 174 -8.40 -2.15 -15.51
CA ARG A 174 -7.16 -1.71 -16.17
C ARG A 174 -5.91 -2.08 -15.37
N ASP A 175 -5.98 -2.05 -14.04
CA ASP A 175 -4.81 -2.15 -13.18
C ASP A 175 -4.77 -3.51 -12.43
N ALA A 176 -5.86 -3.93 -11.79
CA ALA A 176 -5.88 -5.18 -11.00
C ALA A 176 -6.04 -6.45 -11.85
N LEU A 177 -6.85 -6.39 -12.91
CA LEU A 177 -7.15 -7.54 -13.73
C LEU A 177 -5.92 -8.09 -14.50
N PRO A 178 -5.02 -7.25 -15.06
CA PRO A 178 -3.77 -7.72 -15.65
C PRO A 178 -2.85 -8.48 -14.69
N VAL A 179 -2.94 -8.21 -13.38
CA VAL A 179 -2.20 -8.97 -12.36
C VAL A 179 -2.68 -10.42 -12.34
N LEU A 180 -4.01 -10.64 -12.33
CA LEU A 180 -4.57 -12.00 -12.41
C LEU A 180 -4.13 -12.70 -13.71
N TRP A 181 -4.23 -12.02 -14.84
CA TRP A 181 -3.80 -12.58 -16.13
C TRP A 181 -2.34 -12.97 -16.12
N SER A 182 -1.48 -12.14 -15.54
CA SER A 182 -0.07 -12.45 -15.41
C SER A 182 0.17 -13.70 -14.55
N PHE A 183 -0.60 -13.93 -13.47
CA PHE A 183 -0.52 -15.18 -12.70
C PHE A 183 -0.92 -16.42 -13.52
N LEU A 184 -1.94 -16.30 -14.37
CA LEU A 184 -2.52 -17.43 -15.10
C LEU A 184 -1.76 -17.71 -16.42
N GLU A 185 -1.22 -16.68 -17.07
CA GLU A 185 -0.48 -16.78 -18.33
C GLU A 185 0.97 -17.21 -18.10
N ASN A 186 1.57 -16.79 -16.97
CA ASN A 186 2.99 -16.95 -16.76
C ASN A 186 3.33 -18.39 -16.31
N LYS A 187 3.81 -19.19 -17.26
CA LYS A 187 4.36 -20.54 -17.02
C LYS A 187 5.61 -20.53 -16.12
N ALA A 188 6.29 -19.38 -15.98
CA ALA A 188 7.56 -19.22 -15.25
C ALA A 188 7.41 -18.73 -13.80
N LEU A 189 6.24 -18.19 -13.42
CA LEU A 189 5.90 -18.14 -11.99
C LEU A 189 5.81 -19.59 -11.52
N PRO A 190 6.27 -19.94 -10.31
CA PRO A 190 6.06 -21.28 -9.78
C PRO A 190 4.58 -21.44 -9.43
N VAL A 191 3.72 -21.56 -10.45
CA VAL A 191 2.29 -21.97 -10.39
C VAL A 191 2.17 -23.35 -9.70
N ARG A 192 3.30 -24.04 -9.49
CA ARG A 192 3.41 -25.28 -8.71
C ARG A 192 3.48 -25.08 -7.20
N SER A 193 3.86 -23.91 -6.68
CA SER A 193 3.84 -23.68 -5.23
C SER A 193 2.40 -23.48 -4.74
N ALA A 194 2.04 -24.14 -3.64
CA ALA A 194 0.70 -24.03 -3.06
C ALA A 194 0.34 -22.58 -2.70
N ASN A 195 1.35 -21.79 -2.29
CA ASN A 195 1.17 -20.39 -1.89
C ASN A 195 0.79 -19.50 -3.08
N VAL A 196 1.48 -19.62 -4.22
CA VAL A 196 1.14 -18.87 -5.45
C VAL A 196 -0.28 -19.19 -5.90
N ARG A 197 -0.65 -20.48 -5.94
CA ARG A 197 -2.03 -20.87 -6.31
C ARG A 197 -3.06 -20.30 -5.36
N THR A 198 -2.79 -20.33 -4.05
CA THR A 198 -3.70 -19.78 -3.03
C THR A 198 -3.92 -18.28 -3.24
N VAL A 199 -2.85 -17.51 -3.47
CA VAL A 199 -2.94 -16.05 -3.66
C VAL A 199 -3.63 -15.69 -4.98
N ALA A 200 -3.26 -16.34 -6.09
CA ALA A 200 -3.94 -16.15 -7.38
C ALA A 200 -5.43 -16.49 -7.31
N THR A 201 -5.75 -17.56 -6.58
CA THR A 201 -7.12 -17.98 -6.30
C THR A 201 -7.86 -16.90 -5.50
N LYS A 202 -7.30 -16.38 -4.40
CA LYS A 202 -7.94 -15.29 -3.65
C LYS A 202 -8.23 -14.07 -4.53
N LEU A 203 -7.28 -13.67 -5.38
CA LEU A 203 -7.46 -12.55 -6.32
C LEU A 203 -8.57 -12.83 -7.34
N ALA A 204 -8.57 -14.03 -7.96
CA ALA A 204 -9.62 -14.44 -8.90
C ALA A 204 -11.01 -14.43 -8.25
N SER A 205 -11.11 -14.89 -6.99
CA SER A 205 -12.37 -14.85 -6.23
C SER A 205 -12.84 -13.42 -6.00
N ALA A 206 -11.96 -12.52 -5.55
CA ALA A 206 -12.30 -11.12 -5.32
C ALA A 206 -12.77 -10.43 -6.62
N LEU A 207 -12.05 -10.65 -7.73
CA LEU A 207 -12.43 -10.12 -9.04
C LEU A 207 -13.76 -10.69 -9.53
N TYR A 208 -14.00 -11.99 -9.37
CA TYR A 208 -15.26 -12.61 -9.78
C TYR A 208 -16.44 -12.09 -8.96
N LYS A 209 -16.26 -11.86 -7.66
CA LYS A 209 -17.30 -11.30 -6.79
C LYS A 209 -17.77 -9.92 -7.27
N VAL A 210 -16.85 -9.08 -7.75
CA VAL A 210 -17.19 -7.70 -8.14
C VAL A 210 -17.54 -7.57 -9.63
N MET A 211 -16.91 -8.34 -10.52
CA MET A 211 -17.11 -8.27 -11.97
C MET A 211 -18.14 -9.28 -12.51
N GLY A 212 -18.41 -10.37 -11.78
CA GLY A 212 -19.31 -11.43 -12.19
C GLY A 212 -18.97 -12.02 -13.57
N THR A 213 -19.95 -12.01 -14.48
CA THR A 213 -19.81 -12.56 -15.84
C THR A 213 -18.89 -11.73 -16.74
N GLN A 214 -18.61 -10.46 -16.41
CA GLN A 214 -17.67 -9.64 -17.16
C GLN A 214 -16.25 -10.20 -17.08
N LEU A 215 -15.87 -10.79 -15.94
CA LEU A 215 -14.56 -11.46 -15.81
C LEU A 215 -14.39 -12.57 -16.86
N LYS A 216 -15.45 -13.35 -17.12
CA LYS A 216 -15.43 -14.41 -18.14
C LYS A 216 -15.32 -13.85 -19.54
N LYS A 217 -16.04 -12.75 -19.84
CA LYS A 217 -15.93 -12.07 -21.14
C LYS A 217 -14.50 -11.58 -21.37
N CYS A 218 -13.86 -10.99 -20.37
CA CYS A 218 -12.45 -10.59 -20.44
C CYS A 218 -11.48 -11.77 -20.58
N ALA A 219 -11.83 -12.95 -20.07
CA ALA A 219 -11.01 -14.15 -20.21
C ALA A 219 -11.04 -14.76 -21.61
N VAL A 220 -12.12 -14.55 -22.39
CA VAL A 220 -12.23 -15.10 -23.76
C VAL A 220 -11.12 -14.57 -24.69
N SER A 221 -10.65 -13.35 -24.47
CA SER A 221 -9.52 -12.77 -25.23
C SER A 221 -8.15 -13.26 -24.76
N LYS A 222 -8.08 -14.20 -23.80
CA LYS A 222 -6.83 -14.76 -23.24
C LYS A 222 -6.54 -16.15 -23.81
N PRO A 223 -5.30 -16.67 -23.66
CA PRO A 223 -4.96 -18.01 -24.15
C PRO A 223 -5.89 -19.10 -23.58
N PRO A 224 -6.14 -20.20 -24.31
CA PRO A 224 -7.22 -21.16 -24.00
C PRO A 224 -7.21 -21.75 -22.59
N HIS A 225 -6.03 -21.91 -22.00
CA HIS A 225 -5.87 -22.46 -20.66
C HIS A 225 -6.40 -21.54 -19.53
N VAL A 226 -6.57 -20.24 -19.81
CA VAL A 226 -7.06 -19.24 -18.84
C VAL A 226 -8.59 -19.37 -18.64
N PRO A 227 -9.43 -19.39 -19.70
CA PRO A 227 -10.84 -19.76 -19.59
C PRO A 227 -11.08 -21.12 -18.91
N ASP A 228 -10.30 -22.15 -19.25
CA ASP A 228 -10.45 -23.50 -18.67
C ASP A 228 -10.18 -23.50 -17.16
N TRP A 229 -9.14 -22.75 -16.74
CA TRP A 229 -8.84 -22.56 -15.32
C TRP A 229 -9.99 -21.86 -14.59
N LEU A 230 -10.55 -20.79 -15.16
CA LEU A 230 -11.70 -20.09 -14.57
C LEU A 230 -12.99 -20.94 -14.58
N GLN A 231 -13.13 -21.88 -15.52
CA GLN A 231 -14.27 -22.77 -15.60
C GLN A 231 -14.19 -23.86 -14.52
N SER A 232 -13.02 -24.49 -14.35
CA SER A 232 -12.76 -25.43 -13.25
C SER A 232 -12.85 -24.76 -11.86
N TYR A 233 -12.59 -23.46 -11.77
CA TYR A 233 -12.67 -22.66 -10.55
C TYR A 233 -14.08 -22.60 -9.92
N ARG A 234 -15.16 -22.75 -10.72
CA ARG A 234 -16.55 -22.67 -10.23
C ARG A 234 -16.90 -23.81 -9.25
N GLU A 235 -16.23 -24.96 -9.38
CA GLU A 235 -16.52 -26.17 -8.58
C GLU A 235 -15.83 -26.14 -7.20
N VAL A 236 -14.82 -25.30 -7.01
CA VAL A 236 -13.92 -25.37 -5.83
C VAL A 236 -14.31 -24.41 -4.69
N PHE A 237 -15.10 -23.35 -4.95
CA PHE A 237 -15.34 -22.27 -3.99
C PHE A 237 -16.82 -22.00 -3.63
N SER A 238 -17.56 -23.05 -3.29
CA SER A 238 -18.78 -22.94 -2.47
C SER A 238 -18.48 -22.58 -0.99
N GLY A 239 -17.21 -22.49 -0.59
CA GLY A 239 -16.77 -22.10 0.76
C GLY A 239 -16.44 -20.61 0.90
N HIS A 240 -16.98 -19.95 1.93
CA HIS A 240 -16.67 -18.56 2.28
C HIS A 240 -15.20 -18.40 2.70
N PHE A 241 -14.42 -17.62 1.96
CA PHE A 241 -13.08 -17.17 2.39
C PHE A 241 -13.16 -15.75 2.96
N ARG A 242 -12.90 -15.64 4.27
CA ARG A 242 -12.58 -14.36 4.94
C ARG A 242 -11.08 -14.10 4.83
N CYS A 243 -10.68 -12.95 4.30
CA CYS A 243 -9.29 -12.53 4.34
C CYS A 243 -8.94 -12.12 5.79
N SER A 244 -7.80 -12.56 6.33
CA SER A 244 -7.41 -12.16 7.69
C SER A 244 -7.02 -10.68 7.78
N LEU A 245 -6.55 -10.09 6.67
CA LEU A 245 -6.25 -8.65 6.60
C LEU A 245 -7.49 -7.78 6.65
N THR A 246 -8.63 -8.23 6.10
CA THR A 246 -9.85 -7.43 6.11
C THR A 246 -10.30 -7.16 7.55
N HIS A 247 -10.20 -8.12 8.48
CA HIS A 247 -10.66 -7.89 9.87
C HIS A 247 -9.87 -6.80 10.62
N LYS A 248 -8.54 -6.74 10.47
CA LYS A 248 -7.71 -5.71 11.14
C LYS A 248 -7.83 -4.33 10.48
N VAL A 249 -7.86 -4.29 9.15
CA VAL A 249 -8.00 -3.02 8.40
C VAL A 249 -9.40 -2.45 8.58
N LEU A 250 -10.44 -3.31 8.55
CA LEU A 250 -11.82 -2.91 8.78
C LEU A 250 -12.03 -2.35 10.20
N ALA A 251 -11.41 -2.95 11.23
CA ALA A 251 -11.51 -2.44 12.59
C ALA A 251 -10.97 -1.01 12.77
N SER A 252 -10.12 -0.55 11.85
CA SER A 252 -9.51 0.79 11.88
C SER A 252 -10.31 1.84 11.07
N CYS A 253 -11.35 1.42 10.33
CA CYS A 253 -12.17 2.29 9.46
C CYS A 253 -13.67 1.92 9.56
N PRO A 254 -14.40 2.46 10.57
CA PRO A 254 -15.79 2.09 10.85
C PRO A 254 -16.76 2.33 9.69
N GLU A 255 -16.55 3.41 8.93
CA GLU A 255 -17.38 3.77 7.78
C GLU A 255 -17.25 2.74 6.64
N GLU A 256 -16.04 2.26 6.36
CA GLU A 256 -15.80 1.22 5.35
C GLU A 256 -16.31 -0.16 5.78
N LEU A 257 -16.30 -0.44 7.09
CA LEU A 257 -16.86 -1.66 7.68
C LEU A 257 -18.39 -1.69 7.50
N SER A 258 -19.07 -0.56 7.74
CA SER A 258 -20.51 -0.44 7.49
C SER A 258 -20.87 -0.58 6.00
N PHE A 259 -20.04 -0.05 5.10
CA PHE A 259 -20.22 -0.17 3.66
C PHE A 259 -20.05 -1.62 3.17
N LEU A 260 -19.03 -2.33 3.64
CA LEU A 260 -18.81 -3.73 3.28
C LEU A 260 -19.86 -4.67 3.88
N GLN A 261 -20.30 -4.42 5.12
CA GLN A 261 -21.41 -5.15 5.73
C GLN A 261 -22.70 -4.94 4.94
N ALA A 262 -23.02 -3.71 4.55
CA ALA A 262 -24.18 -3.40 3.71
C ALA A 262 -24.10 -4.10 2.34
N GLN A 263 -22.91 -4.24 1.75
CA GLN A 263 -22.72 -5.01 0.51
C GLN A 263 -22.87 -6.53 0.72
N GLU A 264 -22.36 -7.08 1.83
CA GLU A 264 -22.54 -8.51 2.16
C GLU A 264 -24.02 -8.84 2.42
N GLU A 265 -24.75 -7.95 3.11
CA GLU A 265 -26.19 -8.07 3.35
C GLU A 265 -27.00 -7.97 2.05
N ALA A 266 -26.66 -7.02 1.17
CA ALA A 266 -27.29 -6.90 -0.15
C ALA A 266 -27.03 -8.14 -1.04
N ALA A 267 -25.82 -8.70 -0.99
CA ALA A 267 -25.46 -9.90 -1.75
C ALA A 267 -26.10 -11.18 -1.17
N ALA A 268 -26.36 -11.24 0.13
CA ALA A 268 -27.11 -12.31 0.76
C ALA A 268 -28.60 -12.25 0.38
N CYS A 269 -29.18 -11.05 0.35
CA CYS A 269 -30.57 -10.83 -0.05
C CYS A 269 -30.85 -11.22 -1.51
N MET A 270 -29.90 -11.00 -2.42
CA MET A 270 -30.01 -11.44 -3.83
C MET A 270 -29.88 -12.94 -4.04
N LYS A 271 -29.41 -13.71 -3.05
CA LYS A 271 -29.31 -15.18 -3.13
C LYS A 271 -30.51 -15.90 -2.50
N SER A 272 -31.40 -15.17 -1.83
CA SER A 272 -32.61 -15.69 -1.17
C SER A 272 -33.90 -15.51 -1.99
N VAL A 273 -33.79 -15.13 -3.27
CA VAL A 273 -34.88 -15.05 -4.24
C VAL A 273 -34.60 -16.02 -5.38
#